data_AF-A0A951BDC1-F1
#
_entry.id   AF-A0A951BDC1-F1
#
_cell.length_a   1.000
_cell.length_b   1.000
_cell.length_c   1.000
_cell.angle_alpha   90.00
_cell.angle_beta   90.00
_cell.angle_gamma   90.00
#
_symmetry.space_group_name_H-M   'P 1'
#
loop_
_entity.id
_entity.type
_entity.pdbx_description
1 polymer ?
#
loop_
_entity_poly.entity_id
_entity_poly.type
_entity_poly.pdbx_seq_one_letter_code
_entity_poly.pdbx_strand_id
1 'polypeptide(L)' 'ELWNKAHPIGRFGQPKEVAELVLFLASDRASFITGDIVRVDGGLIIRGE' A
#
# COMPACT_ATOMS: atom_id res chain seq x y z
N GLU A 1 9.85 -17.07 2.75
CA GLU A 1 10.98 -16.11 2.74
C GLU A 1 11.13 -15.34 1.44
N LEU A 2 11.13 -16.00 0.27
CA LEU A 2 11.26 -15.32 -1.03
C LEU A 2 10.21 -14.22 -1.25
N TRP A 3 8.96 -14.50 -0.93
CA TRP A 3 7.87 -13.52 -1.04
C TRP A 3 8.06 -12.29 -0.13
N ASN A 4 8.58 -12.48 1.08
CA ASN A 4 8.91 -11.36 1.96
C ASN A 4 10.03 -10.50 1.36
N LYS A 5 11.06 -11.14 0.79
CA LYS A 5 12.18 -10.43 0.16
C LYS A 5 11.78 -9.69 -1.10
N ALA A 6 10.73 -10.12 -1.81
CA ALA A 6 10.26 -9.44 -3.02
C ALA A 6 9.76 -8.02 -2.73
N HIS A 7 9.15 -7.82 -1.56
CA HIS A 7 8.73 -6.51 -1.07
C HIS A 7 9.99 -5.79 -0.49
N PRO A 8 10.36 -4.59 -0.95
CA PRO A 8 11.44 -3.79 -0.36
C PRO A 8 11.33 -3.63 1.17
N ILE A 9 10.11 -3.56 1.70
CA ILE A 9 9.86 -3.49 3.15
C ILE A 9 10.23 -4.80 3.91
N GLY A 10 10.52 -5.88 3.20
CA GLY A 10 11.05 -7.14 3.74
C GLY A 10 10.04 -8.05 4.42
N ARG A 11 8.73 -7.77 4.29
CA ARG A 11 7.65 -8.58 4.89
C ARG A 11 6.35 -8.46 4.10
N PHE A 12 5.46 -9.42 4.31
CA PHE A 12 4.06 -9.27 3.94
C PHE A 12 3.37 -8.12 4.70
N GLY A 13 2.48 -7.45 3.98
CA GLY A 13 1.52 -6.53 4.58
C GLY A 13 0.52 -7.27 5.48
N GLN A 14 -0.01 -6.55 6.46
CA GLN A 14 -1.13 -6.98 7.30
C GLN A 14 -2.43 -6.37 6.76
N PRO A 15 -3.59 -7.05 6.89
CA PRO A 15 -4.87 -6.50 6.45
C PRO A 15 -5.17 -5.10 7.00
N LYS A 16 -4.71 -4.82 8.24
CA LYS A 16 -4.85 -3.51 8.86
C LYS A 16 -4.18 -2.39 8.04
N GLU A 17 -3.04 -2.65 7.40
CA GLU A 17 -2.32 -1.63 6.63
C GLU A 17 -3.11 -1.19 5.37
N VAL A 18 -3.84 -2.11 4.76
CA VAL A 18 -4.79 -1.78 3.68
C VAL A 18 -5.99 -1.02 4.25
N ALA A 19 -6.53 -1.47 5.39
CA ALA A 19 -7.68 -0.84 6.03
C ALA A 19 -7.41 0.62 6.45
N GLU A 20 -6.22 0.95 6.93
CA GLU A 20 -5.83 2.32 7.28
C GLU A 20 -5.85 3.24 6.04
N LEU A 21 -5.37 2.77 4.89
CA LEU A 21 -5.46 3.54 3.64
C LEU A 21 -6.92 3.72 3.22
N VAL A 22 -7.73 2.66 3.26
CA VAL A 22 -9.16 2.74 2.94
C VAL A 22 -9.86 3.76 3.84
N LEU A 23 -9.58 3.71 5.15
CA LEU A 23 -10.13 4.66 6.11
C LEU A 23 -9.68 6.10 5.83
N PHE A 24 -8.43 6.31 5.43
CA PHE A 24 -7.96 7.63 5.00
C PHE A 24 -8.71 8.12 3.75
N LEU A 25 -8.76 7.30 2.70
CA LEU A 25 -9.40 7.67 1.41
C LEU A 25 -10.91 7.88 1.54
N ALA A 26 -11.57 7.18 2.45
CA ALA A 26 -13.00 7.36 2.72
C ALA A 26 -13.32 8.54 3.67
N SER A 27 -12.30 9.18 4.25
CA SER A 27 -12.47 10.30 5.19
C SER A 27 -12.37 11.66 4.49
N ASP A 28 -12.86 12.72 5.15
CA ASP A 28 -12.75 14.11 4.67
C ASP A 28 -11.29 14.57 4.45
N ARG A 29 -10.32 13.87 5.05
CA ARG A 29 -8.88 14.13 4.85
C ARG A 29 -8.42 13.89 3.41
N ALA A 30 -9.18 13.11 2.64
CA ALA A 30 -8.93 12.85 1.22
C ALA A 30 -9.86 13.64 0.29
N SER A 31 -10.47 14.73 0.77
CA SER A 31 -11.51 15.50 0.04
C SER A 31 -11.11 16.02 -1.35
N PHE A 32 -9.83 16.06 -1.67
CA PHE A 32 -9.32 16.47 -2.99
C PHE A 32 -8.53 15.37 -3.71
N ILE A 33 -8.64 14.11 -3.28
CA ILE A 33 -7.99 12.96 -3.89
C ILE A 33 -9.06 12.13 -4.59
N THR A 34 -8.97 12.04 -5.91
CA THR A 34 -9.83 11.19 -6.73
C THR A 34 -9.12 10.84 -8.03
N GLY A 35 -9.52 9.74 -8.68
CA GLY A 35 -8.98 9.30 -9.97
C GLY A 35 -7.57 8.69 -9.92
N ASP A 36 -7.06 8.35 -8.74
CA ASP A 36 -5.71 7.81 -8.55
C ASP A 36 -5.71 6.43 -7.88
N ILE A 37 -4.62 5.69 -8.04
CA ILE A 37 -4.39 4.35 -7.47
C ILE A 37 -3.25 4.43 -6.46
N VAL A 38 -3.60 4.37 -5.17
CA VAL A 38 -2.60 4.32 -4.10
C VAL A 38 -2.26 2.87 -3.77
N ARG A 39 -0.99 2.47 -3.98
CA ARG A 39 -0.51 1.11 -3.72
C ARG A 39 -0.15 0.91 -2.26
N VAL A 40 -0.56 -0.23 -1.68
CA VAL A 40 -0.15 -0.73 -0.35
C VAL A 40 0.55 -2.08 -0.55
N ASP A 41 1.71 -2.06 -1.18
CA ASP A 41 2.39 -3.26 -1.66
C ASP A 41 3.81 -3.40 -1.09
N GLY A 42 4.16 -2.63 -0.06
CA GLY A 42 5.50 -2.64 0.53
C GLY A 42 6.62 -2.30 -0.46
N GLY A 43 6.31 -1.66 -1.58
CA GLY A 43 7.23 -1.30 -2.66
C GLY A 43 7.41 -2.37 -3.73
N LEU A 44 6.59 -3.42 -3.74
CA LEU A 44 6.74 -4.58 -4.64
C LEU A 44 6.83 -4.18 -6.12
N ILE A 45 6.00 -3.23 -6.58
CA ILE A 45 5.90 -2.88 -8.00
C ILE A 45 7.00 -1.92 -8.48
N ILE A 46 7.65 -1.17 -7.59
CA ILE A 46 8.73 -0.22 -7.98
C ILE A 46 10.11 -0.86 -8.03
N ARG A 47 10.22 -2.13 -7.59
CA ARG A 47 11.47 -2.88 -7.67
C ARG A 47 11.69 -3.27 -9.13
N GLY A 48 12.54 -2.51 -9.82
CA GLY A 48 12.92 -2.73 -11.23
C GLY A 48 13.85 -3.93 -11.42
N GLU A 49 13.36 -5.12 -11.09
CA GLU A 49 13.93 -6.40 -11.57
C GLU A 49 13.07 -6.97 -12.70
#